data_AF-A0A7I7Q333-F1
#
_entry.id   AF-A0A7I7Q333-F1
#
_cell.length_a   1.000
_cell.length_b   1.000
_cell.length_c   1.000
_cell.angle_alpha   90.00
_cell.angle_beta   90.00
_cell.angle_gamma   90.00
#
_symmetry.space_group_name_H-M   'P 1'
#
loop_
_entity.id
_entity.type
_entity.pdbx_description
1 polymer ?
#
loop_
_entity_poly.entity_id
_entity_poly.type
_entity_poly.pdbx_seq_one_letter_code
_entity_poly.pdbx_strand_id
1 'polypeptide(L)'
;MTATADFIDIPLPRFADFVVAGRDVSTIPVVKRAETLVEAGLLPQNVVDAVSDRLAATGEEILGPDCMATADPSTAGAATQAELVDRLSEAMASFVSRHSLDVLIVIDVASTQPSVADLPEFNDPDLLLELIGQNHRVVLPASGLTALAAVRAGAAYCCFTPSPTLGIPALRSLADDAGILYAGQDAKTGQTLLRTVLAPMFVARAMSVQSWAGTNLLGGGDGATLADPVAV
;
A
#
# COMPACT_ATOMS: atom_id res chain seq x y z
N MET A 1 -1.78 15.71 -11.81
CA MET A 1 -0.62 16.50 -11.35
C MET A 1 0.55 16.30 -12.27
N THR A 2 1.03 15.08 -12.51
CA THR A 2 2.14 14.81 -13.45
C THR A 2 1.84 15.10 -14.93
N ALA A 3 0.58 15.37 -15.29
CA ALA A 3 0.16 15.81 -16.62
C ALA A 3 -0.02 17.35 -16.74
N THR A 4 0.38 18.13 -15.73
CA THR A 4 0.33 19.60 -15.80
C THR A 4 1.59 20.17 -16.44
N ALA A 5 1.55 21.45 -16.84
CA ALA A 5 2.68 22.13 -17.48
C ALA A 5 3.97 22.09 -16.64
N ASP A 6 3.85 22.10 -15.31
CA ASP A 6 5.00 22.06 -14.39
C ASP A 6 5.83 20.76 -14.50
N PHE A 7 5.26 19.70 -15.08
CA PHE A 7 5.90 18.39 -15.23
C PHE A 7 6.26 18.05 -16.68
N ILE A 8 6.00 18.94 -17.64
CA ILE A 8 6.13 18.62 -19.07
C ILE A 8 7.58 18.31 -19.49
N ASP A 9 8.55 18.96 -18.86
CA ASP A 9 9.99 18.78 -19.13
C ASP A 9 10.65 17.76 -18.19
N ILE A 10 9.87 17.13 -17.29
CA ILE A 10 10.38 16.10 -16.40
C ILE A 10 10.37 14.77 -17.17
N PRO A 11 11.51 14.04 -17.24
CA PRO A 11 11.60 12.78 -17.98
C PRO A 11 10.89 11.64 -17.22
N LEU A 12 9.56 11.67 -17.21
CA LEU A 12 8.73 10.65 -16.59
C LEU A 12 8.65 9.40 -17.49
N PRO A 13 8.58 8.19 -16.92
CA PRO A 13 8.36 6.96 -17.68
C PRO A 13 7.01 7.02 -18.43
N ARG A 14 6.96 6.41 -19.61
CA ARG A 14 5.72 6.32 -20.39
C ARG A 14 4.84 5.23 -19.81
N PHE A 15 3.54 5.28 -20.07
CA PHE A 15 2.60 4.24 -19.63
C PHE A 15 2.96 2.83 -20.13
N ALA A 16 3.65 2.72 -21.27
CA ALA A 16 4.10 1.43 -21.81
C ALA A 16 5.34 0.87 -21.08
N ASP A 17 6.08 1.70 -20.33
CA ASP A 17 7.30 1.30 -19.63
C ASP A 17 6.99 0.65 -18.26
N PHE A 18 5.73 0.73 -17.78
CA PHE A 18 5.31 0.11 -16.52
C PHE A 18 4.92 -1.36 -16.69
N VAL A 19 5.47 -2.20 -15.83
CA VAL A 19 4.99 -3.57 -15.59
C VAL A 19 4.36 -3.60 -14.19
N VAL A 20 3.16 -4.17 -14.07
CA VAL A 20 2.42 -4.22 -12.82
C VAL A 20 2.35 -5.67 -12.34
N ALA A 21 2.71 -5.86 -11.08
CA ALA A 21 2.50 -7.08 -10.31
C ALA A 21 1.82 -6.71 -9.00
N GLY A 22 1.37 -7.71 -8.26
CA GLY A 22 0.69 -7.45 -7.00
C GLY A 22 0.52 -8.68 -6.16
N ARG A 23 -0.11 -8.46 -5.02
CA ARG A 23 -0.48 -9.52 -4.08
C ARG A 23 -1.88 -9.22 -3.60
N ASP A 24 -2.74 -10.21 -3.65
CA ASP A 24 -4.13 -10.07 -3.24
C ASP A 24 -4.59 -11.33 -2.51
N VAL A 25 -5.40 -11.15 -1.46
CA VAL A 25 -6.07 -12.26 -0.78
C VAL A 25 -7.19 -12.85 -1.64
N SER A 26 -7.69 -12.07 -2.59
CA SER A 26 -8.71 -12.48 -3.54
C SER A 26 -8.12 -13.35 -4.63
N THR A 27 -8.75 -14.49 -4.88
CA THR A 27 -8.45 -15.36 -6.02
C THR A 27 -9.23 -14.98 -7.28
N ILE A 28 -9.97 -13.86 -7.27
CA ILE A 28 -10.75 -13.41 -8.42
C ILE A 28 -9.79 -12.81 -9.45
N PRO A 29 -9.79 -13.29 -10.71
CA PRO A 29 -8.93 -12.72 -11.75
C PRO A 29 -9.18 -11.22 -11.94
N VAL A 30 -8.12 -10.46 -12.22
CA VAL A 30 -8.17 -8.99 -12.42
C VAL A 30 -9.20 -8.59 -13.48
N VAL A 31 -9.29 -9.35 -14.58
CA VAL A 31 -10.29 -9.12 -15.64
C VAL A 31 -11.72 -9.23 -15.10
N LYS A 32 -11.99 -10.24 -14.25
CA LYS A 32 -13.31 -10.40 -13.61
C LYS A 32 -13.61 -9.29 -12.62
N ARG A 33 -12.60 -8.80 -11.90
CA ARG A 33 -12.75 -7.61 -11.06
C ARG A 33 -13.13 -6.38 -11.89
N ALA A 34 -12.49 -6.18 -13.04
CA ALA A 34 -12.79 -5.08 -13.95
C ALA A 34 -14.22 -5.15 -14.49
N GLU A 35 -14.70 -6.34 -14.88
CA GLU A 35 -16.10 -6.56 -15.29
C GLU A 35 -17.09 -6.12 -14.19
N THR A 36 -16.87 -6.51 -12.93
CA THR A 36 -17.73 -6.07 -11.81
C THR A 36 -17.71 -4.54 -11.64
N LEU A 37 -16.59 -3.88 -11.89
CA LEU A 37 -16.52 -2.41 -11.84
C LEU A 37 -17.28 -1.76 -13.00
N VAL A 38 -17.34 -2.40 -14.17
CA VAL A 38 -18.18 -1.94 -15.29
C VAL A 38 -19.66 -2.11 -14.95
N GLU A 39 -20.06 -3.26 -14.40
CA GLU A 39 -21.44 -3.52 -13.96
C GLU A 39 -21.90 -2.51 -12.89
N ALA A 40 -20.99 -2.11 -12.01
CA ALA A 40 -21.22 -1.06 -11.01
C ALA A 40 -21.23 0.37 -11.58
N GLY A 41 -20.94 0.55 -12.87
CA GLY A 41 -20.88 1.85 -13.54
C GLY A 41 -19.64 2.70 -13.20
N LEU A 42 -18.60 2.09 -12.63
CA LEU A 42 -17.36 2.77 -12.23
C LEU A 42 -16.34 2.84 -13.37
N LEU A 43 -16.41 1.92 -14.33
CA LEU A 43 -15.53 1.88 -15.51
C LEU A 43 -16.33 1.76 -16.81
N PRO A 44 -15.93 2.43 -17.90
CA PRO A 44 -16.50 2.19 -19.22
C PRO A 44 -16.05 0.83 -19.81
N GLN A 45 -16.99 0.05 -20.37
CA GLN A 45 -16.69 -1.26 -20.99
C GLN A 45 -15.62 -1.17 -22.07
N ASN A 46 -15.71 -0.17 -22.95
CA ASN A 46 -14.77 0.00 -24.07
C ASN A 46 -13.32 0.24 -23.60
N VAL A 47 -13.13 0.80 -22.41
CA VAL A 47 -11.79 0.97 -21.83
C VAL A 47 -11.25 -0.38 -21.37
N VAL A 48 -12.06 -1.17 -20.67
CA VAL A 48 -11.68 -2.52 -20.20
C VAL A 48 -11.37 -3.44 -21.39
N ASP A 49 -12.20 -3.41 -22.44
CA ASP A 49 -11.97 -4.19 -23.66
C ASP A 49 -10.63 -3.83 -24.32
N ALA A 50 -10.32 -2.52 -24.40
CA ALA A 50 -9.11 -2.01 -25.02
C ALA A 50 -7.81 -2.39 -24.29
N VAL A 51 -7.90 -2.79 -23.01
CA VAL A 51 -6.73 -3.19 -22.20
C VAL A 51 -6.80 -4.63 -21.69
N SER A 52 -7.72 -5.44 -22.21
CA SER A 52 -8.01 -6.79 -21.74
C SER A 52 -6.78 -7.70 -21.72
N ASP A 53 -5.97 -7.69 -22.78
CA ASP A 53 -4.71 -8.44 -22.85
C ASP A 53 -3.72 -8.02 -21.75
N ARG A 54 -3.64 -6.72 -21.45
CA ARG A 54 -2.74 -6.19 -20.41
C ARG A 54 -3.25 -6.54 -19.01
N LEU A 55 -4.57 -6.54 -18.80
CA LEU A 55 -5.18 -7.00 -17.55
C LEU A 55 -4.95 -8.50 -17.32
N ALA A 56 -5.04 -9.32 -18.37
CA ALA A 56 -4.72 -10.75 -18.30
C ALA A 56 -3.26 -10.98 -17.94
N ALA A 57 -2.32 -10.31 -18.62
CA ALA A 57 -0.89 -10.38 -18.31
C ALA A 57 -0.57 -9.91 -16.88
N THR A 58 -1.24 -8.85 -16.42
CA THR A 58 -1.11 -8.37 -15.02
C THR A 58 -1.64 -9.41 -14.04
N GLY A 59 -2.74 -10.08 -14.38
CA GLY A 59 -3.34 -11.15 -13.57
C GLY A 59 -2.41 -12.32 -13.31
N GLU A 60 -1.52 -12.66 -14.25
CA GLU A 60 -0.50 -13.71 -14.07
C GLU A 60 0.60 -13.29 -13.07
N GLU A 61 0.78 -11.99 -12.86
CA GLU A 61 1.75 -11.41 -11.93
C GLU A 61 1.12 -11.04 -10.57
N ILE A 62 -0.19 -11.31 -10.37
CA ILE A 62 -0.83 -11.20 -9.06
C ILE A 62 -0.64 -12.50 -8.29
N LEU A 63 0.14 -12.44 -7.23
CA LEU A 63 0.34 -13.58 -6.33
C LEU A 63 -0.84 -13.68 -5.35
N GLY A 64 -1.31 -14.91 -5.16
CA GLY A 64 -2.43 -15.21 -4.26
C GLY A 64 -2.05 -15.25 -2.77
N PRO A 65 -2.97 -15.75 -1.92
CA PRO A 65 -2.84 -15.74 -0.46
C PRO A 65 -1.55 -16.35 0.09
N ASP A 66 -0.99 -17.35 -0.59
CA ASP A 66 0.22 -18.07 -0.14
C ASP A 66 1.48 -17.18 -0.12
N CYS A 67 1.45 -16.03 -0.80
CA CYS A 67 2.54 -15.05 -0.82
C CYS A 67 2.07 -13.67 -0.31
N MET A 68 1.10 -13.65 0.60
CA MET A 68 0.65 -12.44 1.28
C MET A 68 1.38 -12.22 2.60
N ALA A 69 1.62 -10.96 2.95
CA ALA A 69 1.99 -10.62 4.32
C ALA A 69 0.81 -10.90 5.25
N THR A 70 1.11 -11.52 6.38
CA THR A 70 0.17 -11.90 7.43
C THR A 70 0.88 -11.74 8.77
N ALA A 71 0.17 -11.25 9.79
CA ALA A 71 0.77 -11.04 11.09
C ALA A 71 1.26 -12.37 11.70
N ASP A 72 0.51 -13.45 11.50
CA ASP A 72 0.94 -14.81 11.89
C ASP A 72 1.69 -15.48 10.72
N PRO A 73 3.02 -15.60 10.78
CA PRO A 73 3.83 -16.15 9.69
C PRO A 73 3.49 -17.62 9.37
N SER A 74 2.95 -18.37 10.34
CA SER A 74 2.62 -19.79 10.15
C SER A 74 1.51 -19.98 9.11
N THR A 75 0.62 -19.01 8.97
CA THR A 75 -0.46 -19.01 7.95
C THR A 75 0.06 -18.90 6.52
N ALA A 76 1.29 -18.38 6.34
CA ALA A 76 2.03 -18.37 5.08
C ALA A 76 3.15 -19.43 5.03
N GLY A 77 3.13 -20.38 5.97
CA GLY A 77 4.11 -21.46 6.06
C GLY A 77 5.52 -21.01 6.41
N ALA A 78 5.69 -19.87 7.06
CA ALA A 78 6.96 -19.38 7.60
C ALA A 78 7.03 -19.59 9.12
N ALA A 79 8.21 -19.88 9.66
CA ALA A 79 8.40 -20.10 11.09
C ALA A 79 8.44 -18.78 11.89
N THR A 80 8.92 -17.70 11.26
CA THR A 80 9.10 -16.38 11.88
C THR A 80 8.65 -15.26 10.93
N GLN A 81 8.39 -14.08 11.50
CA GLN A 81 8.08 -12.88 10.70
C GLN A 81 9.28 -12.46 9.84
N ALA A 82 10.51 -12.65 10.34
CA ALA A 82 11.73 -12.44 9.57
C ALA A 82 11.80 -13.32 8.31
N GLU A 83 11.50 -14.62 8.45
CA GLU A 83 11.47 -15.55 7.31
C GLU A 83 10.39 -15.16 6.30
N LEU A 84 9.20 -14.76 6.77
CA LEU A 84 8.14 -14.27 5.89
C LEU A 84 8.59 -13.02 5.12
N VAL A 85 9.26 -12.08 5.78
CA VAL A 85 9.83 -10.88 5.15
C VAL A 85 10.86 -11.27 4.08
N ASP A 86 11.72 -12.25 4.33
CA ASP A 86 12.71 -12.72 3.35
C ASP A 86 12.02 -13.30 2.09
N ARG A 87 11.00 -14.14 2.26
CA ARG A 87 10.22 -14.70 1.14
C ARG A 87 9.52 -13.60 0.33
N LEU A 88 8.93 -12.61 1.00
CA LEU A 88 8.28 -11.47 0.33
C LEU A 88 9.30 -10.63 -0.46
N SER A 89 10.47 -10.40 0.13
CA SER A 89 11.59 -9.66 -0.49
C SER A 89 12.13 -10.41 -1.71
N GLU A 90 12.32 -11.72 -1.61
CA GLU A 90 12.76 -12.57 -2.71
C GLU A 90 11.77 -12.58 -3.87
N ALA A 91 10.46 -12.65 -3.57
CA ALA A 91 9.43 -12.54 -4.59
C ALA A 91 9.46 -11.19 -5.32
N MET A 92 9.74 -10.08 -4.61
CA MET A 92 9.96 -8.77 -5.23
C MET A 92 11.22 -8.73 -6.10
N ALA A 93 12.34 -9.25 -5.61
CA ALA A 93 13.60 -9.32 -6.36
C ALA A 93 13.49 -10.22 -7.61
N SER A 94 12.76 -11.33 -7.51
CA SER A 94 12.46 -12.22 -8.64
C SER A 94 11.65 -11.50 -9.72
N PHE A 95 10.63 -10.71 -9.33
CA PHE A 95 9.87 -9.89 -10.29
C PHE A 95 10.76 -8.88 -11.02
N VAL A 96 11.61 -8.15 -10.28
CA VAL A 96 12.59 -7.22 -10.86
C VAL A 96 13.51 -7.92 -11.85
N SER A 97 14.05 -9.08 -11.49
CA SER A 97 14.96 -9.87 -12.33
C SER A 97 14.28 -10.40 -13.60
N ARG A 98 13.10 -11.02 -13.48
CA ARG A 98 12.36 -11.61 -14.61
C ARG A 98 11.98 -10.58 -15.67
N HIS A 99 11.66 -9.35 -15.22
CA HIS A 99 11.26 -8.26 -16.11
C HIS A 99 12.38 -7.27 -16.42
N SER A 100 13.60 -7.50 -15.91
CA SER A 100 14.76 -6.62 -16.08
C SER A 100 14.46 -5.16 -15.73
N LEU A 101 13.81 -4.93 -14.59
CA LEU A 101 13.37 -3.61 -14.16
C LEU A 101 14.51 -2.80 -13.54
N ASP A 102 14.63 -1.53 -13.92
CA ASP A 102 15.60 -0.61 -13.31
C ASP A 102 15.15 -0.11 -11.93
N VAL A 103 13.83 0.00 -11.72
CA VAL A 103 13.22 0.59 -10.52
C VAL A 103 12.01 -0.23 -10.09
N LEU A 104 11.93 -0.53 -8.80
CA LEU A 104 10.74 -1.10 -8.16
C LEU A 104 10.08 -0.06 -7.25
N ILE A 105 8.76 0.09 -7.41
CA ILE A 105 7.92 0.91 -6.53
C ILE A 105 6.81 0.02 -5.99
N VAL A 106 6.70 -0.04 -4.67
CA VAL A 106 5.62 -0.72 -3.96
C VAL A 106 4.60 0.32 -3.52
N ILE A 107 3.35 0.14 -3.94
CA ILE A 107 2.22 1.00 -3.53
C ILE A 107 1.24 0.14 -2.74
N ASP A 108 1.07 0.46 -1.47
CA ASP A 108 0.14 -0.24 -0.59
C ASP A 108 -1.26 0.38 -0.70
N VAL A 109 -2.15 -0.38 -1.34
CA VAL A 109 -3.60 -0.11 -1.48
C VAL A 109 -4.44 -1.23 -0.86
N ALA A 110 -3.85 -2.03 0.03
CA ALA A 110 -4.55 -3.10 0.72
C ALA A 110 -5.57 -2.53 1.74
N SER A 111 -6.47 -3.39 2.21
CA SER A 111 -7.43 -3.01 3.26
C SER A 111 -6.75 -2.40 4.49
N THR A 112 -7.36 -1.34 5.02
CA THR A 112 -6.87 -0.63 6.21
C THR A 112 -6.65 -1.57 7.39
N GLN A 113 -5.54 -1.35 8.10
CA GLN A 113 -5.21 -2.05 9.32
C GLN A 113 -5.30 -1.13 10.55
N PRO A 114 -5.64 -1.68 11.73
CA PRO A 114 -5.67 -0.92 12.97
C PRO A 114 -4.34 -0.25 13.29
N SER A 115 -4.40 0.86 14.02
CA SER A 115 -3.20 1.47 14.62
C SER A 115 -2.50 0.48 15.56
N VAL A 116 -1.17 0.53 15.60
CA VAL A 116 -0.39 -0.23 16.57
C VAL A 116 -0.20 0.55 17.87
N ALA A 117 -0.19 -0.16 19.00
CA ALA A 117 0.21 0.44 20.27
C ALA A 117 1.69 0.83 20.23
N ASP A 118 2.06 1.88 20.96
CA ASP A 118 3.45 2.26 21.11
C ASP A 118 4.18 1.21 21.98
N LEU A 119 5.18 0.58 21.40
CA LEU A 119 5.98 -0.49 22.00
C LEU A 119 7.47 -0.17 21.85
N PRO A 120 8.34 -0.61 22.78
CA PRO A 120 9.77 -0.34 22.70
C PRO A 120 10.39 -0.74 21.35
N GLU A 121 10.03 -1.91 20.83
CA GLU A 121 10.52 -2.42 19.55
C GLU A 121 10.09 -1.58 18.33
N PHE A 122 9.04 -0.77 18.44
CA PHE A 122 8.65 0.13 17.36
C PHE A 122 9.47 1.41 17.31
N ASN A 123 10.34 1.63 18.30
CA ASN A 123 11.25 2.76 18.39
C ASN A 123 12.73 2.37 18.30
N ASP A 124 13.03 1.06 18.23
CA ASP A 124 14.38 0.50 18.20
C ASP A 124 14.48 -0.53 17.05
N PRO A 125 15.15 -0.18 15.93
CA PRO A 125 15.30 -1.07 14.78
C PRO A 125 15.99 -2.39 15.09
N ASP A 126 17.01 -2.38 15.96
CA ASP A 126 17.76 -3.59 16.29
C ASP A 126 16.90 -4.54 17.12
N LEU A 127 16.18 -4.00 18.12
CA LEU A 127 15.23 -4.77 18.90
C LEU A 127 14.09 -5.32 18.02
N LEU A 128 13.56 -4.51 17.10
CA LEU A 128 12.52 -4.96 16.16
C LEU A 128 12.99 -6.18 15.37
N LEU A 129 14.18 -6.08 14.77
CA LEU A 129 14.77 -7.14 13.94
C LEU A 129 15.04 -8.41 14.74
N GLU A 130 15.52 -8.29 15.99
CA GLU A 130 15.68 -9.42 16.90
C GLU A 130 14.34 -10.12 17.14
N LEU A 131 13.30 -9.36 17.49
CA LEU A 131 12.00 -9.92 17.91
C LEU A 131 11.24 -10.59 16.76
N ILE A 132 11.28 -10.03 15.55
CA ILE A 132 10.61 -10.64 14.37
C ILE A 132 11.29 -11.97 13.96
N GLY A 133 12.52 -12.21 14.40
CA GLY A 133 13.26 -13.46 14.22
C GLY A 133 12.94 -14.54 15.25
N GLN A 134 12.09 -14.26 16.25
CA GLN A 134 11.69 -15.23 17.27
C GLN A 134 10.48 -16.06 16.82
N ASN A 135 10.51 -17.37 17.10
CA ASN A 135 9.37 -18.25 16.83
C ASN A 135 8.18 -17.91 17.75
N HIS A 136 6.95 -18.09 17.25
CA HIS A 136 5.70 -17.88 17.99
C HIS A 136 5.51 -16.46 18.54
N ARG A 137 6.16 -15.46 17.92
CA ARG A 137 5.99 -14.04 18.28
C ARG A 137 5.46 -13.27 17.09
N VAL A 138 4.35 -12.56 17.31
CA VAL A 138 3.75 -11.63 16.35
C VAL A 138 4.12 -10.23 16.82
N VAL A 139 4.90 -9.52 16.02
CA VAL A 139 5.41 -8.17 16.36
C VAL A 139 4.83 -7.15 15.40
N LEU A 140 5.11 -7.30 14.11
CA LEU A 140 4.63 -6.39 13.08
C LEU A 140 3.24 -6.81 12.57
N PRO A 141 2.36 -5.84 12.27
CA PRO A 141 1.17 -6.11 11.48
C PRO A 141 1.57 -6.42 10.02
N ALA A 142 0.66 -6.99 9.24
CA ALA A 142 0.94 -7.38 7.86
C ALA A 142 1.44 -6.21 7.00
N SER A 143 0.90 -5.00 7.19
CA SER A 143 1.36 -3.78 6.51
C SER A 143 2.82 -3.42 6.82
N GLY A 144 3.26 -3.65 8.07
CA GLY A 144 4.65 -3.46 8.48
C GLY A 144 5.61 -4.50 7.87
N LEU A 145 5.16 -5.75 7.74
CA LEU A 145 5.94 -6.81 7.08
C LEU A 145 6.12 -6.54 5.59
N THR A 146 5.07 -6.09 4.89
CA THR A 146 5.16 -5.67 3.49
C THR A 146 6.13 -4.49 3.31
N ALA A 147 6.04 -3.48 4.18
CA ALA A 147 6.93 -2.32 4.14
C ALA A 147 8.39 -2.71 4.37
N LEU A 148 8.68 -3.56 5.37
CA LEU A 148 10.03 -4.05 5.63
C LEU A 148 10.58 -4.88 4.47
N ALA A 149 9.75 -5.72 3.85
CA ALA A 149 10.15 -6.50 2.67
C ALA A 149 10.47 -5.60 1.47
N ALA A 150 9.68 -4.54 1.24
CA ALA A 150 9.95 -3.55 0.21
C ALA A 150 11.28 -2.82 0.45
N VAL A 151 11.55 -2.40 1.69
CA VAL A 151 12.83 -1.79 2.10
C VAL A 151 13.99 -2.73 1.83
N ARG A 152 13.89 -4.01 2.23
CA ARG A 152 14.93 -5.02 1.97
C ARG A 152 15.14 -5.29 0.49
N ALA A 153 14.08 -5.22 -0.32
CA ALA A 153 14.15 -5.39 -1.76
C ALA A 153 14.70 -4.14 -2.50
N GLY A 154 15.03 -3.06 -1.80
CA GLY A 154 15.50 -1.82 -2.43
C GLY A 154 14.39 -1.01 -3.11
N ALA A 155 13.12 -1.28 -2.79
CA ALA A 155 11.98 -0.68 -3.47
C ALA A 155 11.54 0.63 -2.81
N ALA A 156 11.25 1.65 -3.62
CA ALA A 156 10.55 2.83 -3.12
C ALA A 156 9.14 2.44 -2.63
N TYR A 157 8.64 3.08 -1.58
CA TYR A 157 7.39 2.67 -0.92
C TYR A 157 6.37 3.81 -0.80
N CYS A 158 5.12 3.57 -1.15
CA CYS A 158 4.04 4.53 -0.96
C CYS A 158 2.86 3.88 -0.24
N CYS A 159 2.45 4.41 0.91
CA CYS A 159 1.24 3.96 1.60
C CYS A 159 0.04 4.82 1.21
N PHE A 160 -0.98 4.20 0.60
CA PHE A 160 -2.20 4.88 0.19
C PHE A 160 -3.34 4.80 1.23
N THR A 161 -3.14 4.04 2.32
CA THR A 161 -4.11 3.81 3.40
C THR A 161 -3.59 4.39 4.73
N PRO A 162 -4.41 4.48 5.80
CA PRO A 162 -3.92 4.88 7.11
C PRO A 162 -3.23 3.73 7.88
N SER A 163 -2.85 2.65 7.20
CA SER A 163 -2.22 1.49 7.82
C SER A 163 -0.81 1.81 8.35
N PRO A 164 -0.39 1.19 9.47
CA PRO A 164 0.85 1.53 10.18
C PRO A 164 2.11 1.62 9.31
N THR A 165 2.36 0.66 8.41
CA THR A 165 3.47 0.66 7.41
C THR A 165 4.77 1.34 7.90
N LEU A 166 5.32 2.33 7.16
CA LEU A 166 6.47 3.18 7.53
C LEU A 166 6.09 4.34 8.48
N GLY A 167 4.87 4.32 9.01
CA GLY A 167 4.46 5.07 10.19
C GLY A 167 5.12 4.58 11.48
N ILE A 168 5.56 3.31 11.53
CA ILE A 168 6.33 2.72 12.64
C ILE A 168 7.76 3.30 12.62
N PRO A 169 8.23 3.98 13.69
CA PRO A 169 9.53 4.66 13.71
C PRO A 169 10.73 3.76 13.37
N ALA A 170 10.77 2.53 13.92
CA ALA A 170 11.84 1.59 13.65
C ALA A 170 11.91 1.18 12.16
N LEU A 171 10.76 0.97 11.51
CA LEU A 171 10.73 0.67 10.06
C LEU A 171 11.14 1.89 9.22
N ARG A 172 10.79 3.10 9.66
CA ARG A 172 11.25 4.33 9.01
C ARG A 172 12.76 4.48 9.08
N SER A 173 13.36 4.24 10.26
CA SER A 173 14.81 4.28 10.41
C SER A 173 15.50 3.30 9.46
N LEU A 174 14.96 2.08 9.34
CA LEU A 174 15.51 1.08 8.41
C LEU A 174 15.41 1.53 6.95
N ALA A 175 14.32 2.21 6.58
CA ALA A 175 14.16 2.78 5.24
C ALA A 175 15.16 3.93 4.98
N ASP A 176 15.34 4.82 5.95
CA ASP A 176 16.29 5.94 5.89
C ASP A 176 17.73 5.44 5.76
N ASP A 177 18.13 4.45 6.58
CA ASP A 177 19.46 3.84 6.56
C ASP A 177 19.76 3.12 5.23
N ALA A 178 18.74 2.53 4.63
CA ALA A 178 18.81 1.88 3.31
C ALA A 178 18.70 2.86 2.14
N GLY A 179 18.48 4.17 2.39
CA GLY A 179 18.32 5.18 1.35
C GLY A 179 17.05 5.03 0.51
N ILE A 180 16.00 4.42 1.08
CA ILE A 180 14.75 4.15 0.38
C ILE A 180 13.86 5.39 0.37
N LEU A 181 13.39 5.75 -0.83
CA LEU A 181 12.39 6.81 -0.98
C LEU A 181 11.02 6.29 -0.58
N TYR A 182 10.30 7.04 0.26
CA TYR A 182 8.94 6.69 0.62
C TYR A 182 7.99 7.89 0.72
N ALA A 183 6.69 7.62 0.60
CA ALA A 183 5.61 8.60 0.69
C ALA A 183 4.36 8.00 1.36
N GLY A 184 3.43 8.87 1.75
CA GLY A 184 2.23 8.50 2.51
C GLY A 184 2.18 9.19 3.87
N GLN A 185 1.25 8.83 4.75
CA GLN A 185 0.21 7.81 4.63
C GLN A 185 -1.19 8.42 4.41
N ASP A 186 -2.17 7.58 4.07
CA ASP A 186 -3.58 7.91 3.87
C ASP A 186 -3.87 8.91 2.75
N ALA A 187 -4.32 8.38 1.60
CA ALA A 187 -4.50 9.18 0.41
C ALA A 187 -5.67 10.15 0.52
N LYS A 188 -5.36 11.43 0.30
CA LYS A 188 -6.32 12.51 0.37
C LYS A 188 -7.07 12.72 -0.95
N THR A 189 -8.12 11.92 -1.18
CA THR A 189 -8.85 11.87 -2.47
C THR A 189 -10.16 12.65 -2.49
N GLY A 190 -10.90 12.68 -1.38
CA GLY A 190 -12.28 13.21 -1.33
C GLY A 190 -12.50 14.28 -0.25
N GLN A 191 -13.19 13.91 0.83
CA GLN A 191 -13.58 14.85 1.88
C GLN A 191 -12.36 15.54 2.52
N THR A 192 -11.32 14.78 2.88
CA THR A 192 -10.11 15.34 3.49
C THR A 192 -9.40 16.32 2.55
N LEU A 193 -9.46 16.10 1.22
CA LEU A 193 -8.95 17.06 0.22
C LEU A 193 -9.65 18.41 0.39
N LEU A 194 -10.99 18.39 0.35
CA LEU A 194 -11.80 19.59 0.55
C LEU A 194 -11.50 20.28 1.88
N ARG A 195 -11.36 19.51 2.97
CA ARG A 195 -10.99 20.06 4.29
C ARG A 195 -9.67 20.82 4.23
N THR A 196 -8.63 20.22 3.66
CA THR A 196 -7.31 20.85 3.60
C THR A 196 -7.22 22.03 2.65
N VAL A 197 -8.12 22.13 1.66
CA VAL A 197 -8.22 23.30 0.77
C VAL A 197 -9.02 24.42 1.43
N LEU A 198 -10.13 24.10 2.11
CA LEU A 198 -11.04 25.09 2.70
C LEU A 198 -10.56 25.63 4.05
N ALA A 199 -9.94 24.81 4.91
CA ALA A 199 -9.52 25.24 6.24
C ALA A 199 -8.56 26.46 6.21
N PRO A 200 -7.53 26.50 5.34
CA PRO A 200 -6.67 27.69 5.21
C PRO A 200 -7.42 28.96 4.80
N MET A 201 -8.50 28.85 4.02
CA MET A 201 -9.31 30.00 3.60
C MET A 201 -9.93 30.72 4.79
N PHE A 202 -10.47 29.97 5.76
CA PHE A 202 -11.07 30.55 6.96
C PHE A 202 -10.01 31.27 7.82
N VAL A 203 -8.84 30.65 8.00
CA VAL A 203 -7.70 31.25 8.70
C VAL A 203 -7.25 32.54 8.02
N ALA A 204 -7.09 32.53 6.69
CA ALA A 204 -6.68 33.69 5.90
C ALA A 204 -7.67 34.87 5.96
N ARG A 205 -8.91 34.62 6.39
CA ARG A 205 -9.97 35.63 6.57
C ARG A 205 -10.25 35.95 8.03
N ALA A 206 -9.38 35.53 8.96
CA ALA A 206 -9.56 35.69 10.41
C ALA A 206 -10.91 35.14 10.92
N MET A 207 -11.44 34.11 10.25
CA MET A 207 -12.66 33.43 10.66
C MET A 207 -12.32 32.20 11.51
N SER A 208 -12.96 32.09 12.67
CA SER A 208 -12.82 30.93 13.54
C SER A 208 -13.85 29.86 13.20
N VAL A 209 -13.39 28.67 12.81
CA VAL A 209 -14.25 27.52 12.56
C VAL A 209 -14.70 26.94 13.89
N GLN A 210 -15.98 27.13 14.24
CA GLN A 210 -16.55 26.64 15.50
C GLN A 210 -16.91 25.14 15.46
N SER A 211 -17.23 24.60 14.29
CA SER A 211 -17.60 23.19 14.11
C SER A 211 -17.32 22.74 12.68
N TRP A 212 -16.92 21.47 12.52
CA TRP A 212 -16.73 20.84 11.22
C TRP A 212 -17.28 19.41 11.21
N ALA A 213 -18.54 19.27 10.81
CA ALA A 213 -19.16 17.97 10.61
C ALA A 213 -18.94 17.43 9.20
N GLY A 214 -18.92 16.11 9.05
CA GLY A 214 -19.13 15.49 7.76
C GLY A 214 -19.24 13.98 7.88
N THR A 215 -19.96 13.40 6.92
CA THR A 215 -20.38 12.00 6.92
C THR A 215 -19.96 11.38 5.60
N ASN A 216 -19.26 10.26 5.65
CA ASN A 216 -18.95 9.45 4.48
C ASN A 216 -19.89 8.25 4.46
N LEU A 217 -20.61 8.06 3.35
CA LEU A 217 -21.43 6.89 3.08
C LEU A 217 -20.79 6.18 1.90
N LEU A 218 -20.17 5.03 2.15
CA LEU A 218 -19.39 4.28 1.18
C LEU A 218 -19.93 2.85 1.06
N GLY A 219 -19.87 2.29 -0.15
CA GLY A 219 -20.15 0.88 -0.42
C GLY A 219 -18.88 0.14 -0.90
N GLY A 220 -19.02 -1.14 -1.28
CA GLY A 220 -17.89 -1.95 -1.76
C GLY A 220 -17.01 -2.52 -0.65
N GLY A 221 -15.82 -3.00 -1.03
CA GLY A 221 -14.88 -3.64 -0.09
C GLY A 221 -14.33 -2.69 0.97
N ASP A 222 -14.02 -1.46 0.57
CA ASP A 222 -13.51 -0.42 1.49
C ASP A 222 -14.53 -0.05 2.57
N GLY A 223 -15.79 0.21 2.18
CA GLY A 223 -16.87 0.47 3.12
C GLY A 223 -17.14 -0.71 4.08
N ALA A 224 -16.93 -1.95 3.63
CA ALA A 224 -17.07 -3.14 4.48
C ALA A 224 -15.94 -3.26 5.51
N THR A 225 -14.69 -2.98 5.12
CA THR A 225 -13.56 -2.95 6.05
C THR A 225 -13.70 -1.82 7.07
N LEU A 226 -14.06 -0.61 6.64
CA LEU A 226 -14.19 0.57 7.53
C LEU A 226 -15.43 0.55 8.42
N ALA A 227 -16.38 -0.37 8.18
CA ALA A 227 -17.53 -0.57 9.06
C ALA A 227 -17.15 -1.27 10.38
N ASP A 228 -15.98 -1.93 10.44
CA ASP A 228 -15.44 -2.49 11.67
C ASP A 228 -14.78 -1.39 12.50
N PRO A 229 -15.28 -1.07 13.71
CA PRO A 229 -14.71 -0.03 14.56
C PRO A 229 -13.30 -0.33 15.06
N VAL A 230 -12.80 -1.56 14.90
CA VAL A 230 -11.41 -1.93 15.22
C VAL A 230 -10.47 -1.63 14.04
N ALA A 231 -10.99 -1.59 12.80
CA ALA A 231 -10.21 -1.35 11.59
C ALA A 231 -9.89 0.14 11.34
N VAL A 232 -10.37 1.05 12.20
CA VAL A 232 -10.24 2.51 12.06
C VAL A 232 -9.57 3.12 13.28
#